data_AF-U1N5C5-F1
#
_entry.id   AF-U1N5C5-F1
#
_cell.length_a   1.000
_cell.length_b   1.000
_cell.length_c   1.000
_cell.angle_alpha   90.00
_cell.angle_beta   90.00
_cell.angle_gamma   90.00
#
_symmetry.space_group_name_H-M   'P 1'
#
loop_
_entity.id
_entity.type
_entity.pdbx_description
1 polymer ?
#
loop_
_entity_poly.entity_id
_entity_poly.type
_entity_poly.pdbx_seq_one_letter_code
_entity_poly.pdbx_strand_id
1 'polypeptide(L)'
;MRPLRVKLNISEKDHHTAAREAFEEISTIHDDQAIFQINRTQYINQDTWGFKITYRTKSGFIQSVCADAIEQVMWQVAPNSFDRRLTSE
;
A
#
# COMPACT_ATOMS: atom_id res chain seq x y z
N MET A 1 -2.78 19.13 5.48
CA MET A 1 -1.87 17.96 5.61
C MET A 1 -1.62 17.36 4.24
N ARG A 2 -0.42 16.83 3.95
CA ARG A 2 -0.22 16.02 2.73
C ARG A 2 -0.61 14.58 3.05
N PRO A 3 -1.52 13.94 2.30
CA PRO A 3 -1.98 12.60 2.60
C PRO A 3 -0.91 11.54 2.32
N LEU A 4 -0.92 10.45 3.09
CA LEU A 4 -0.16 9.24 2.81
C LEU A 4 -0.67 8.65 1.48
N ARG A 5 0.25 8.21 0.61
CA ARG A 5 -0.12 7.58 -0.67
C ARG A 5 0.30 6.12 -0.67
N VAL A 6 -0.65 5.23 -0.94
CA VAL A 6 -0.41 3.80 -1.08
C VAL A 6 -0.70 3.41 -2.52
N LYS A 7 0.31 2.89 -3.21
CA LYS A 7 0.20 2.50 -4.61
C LYS A 7 0.41 1.00 -4.74
N LEU A 8 -0.59 0.27 -5.23
CA LEU A 8 -0.41 -1.11 -5.64
C LEU A 8 0.11 -1.13 -7.08
N ASN A 9 1.31 -1.63 -7.28
CA ASN A 9 1.87 -1.91 -8.60
C ASN A 9 1.65 -3.38 -8.90
N ILE A 10 0.92 -3.68 -9.98
CA ILE A 10 0.69 -5.04 -10.48
C ILE A 10 0.88 -5.03 -12.00
N SER A 11 1.48 -6.10 -12.51
CA SER A 11 1.56 -6.34 -13.96
C SER A 11 0.16 -6.48 -14.54
N GLU A 12 -0.09 -5.97 -15.75
CA GLU A 12 -1.35 -6.20 -16.45
C GLU A 12 -1.56 -7.69 -16.79
N LYS A 13 -0.47 -8.44 -16.95
CA LYS A 13 -0.51 -9.86 -17.32
C LYS A 13 -0.78 -10.78 -16.11
N ASP A 14 -0.40 -10.35 -14.91
CA ASP A 14 -0.56 -11.14 -13.69
C ASP A 14 -1.80 -10.68 -12.92
N HIS A 15 -2.82 -11.53 -12.93
CA HIS A 15 -3.98 -11.38 -12.06
C HIS A 15 -3.59 -11.69 -10.60
N HIS A 16 -3.01 -10.73 -9.90
CA HIS A 16 -2.75 -10.82 -8.46
C HIS A 16 -4.02 -10.52 -7.65
N THR A 17 -5.01 -11.42 -7.71
CA THR A 17 -6.30 -11.25 -7.01
C THR A 17 -6.11 -11.00 -5.52
N ALA A 18 -5.28 -11.80 -4.83
CA ALA A 18 -5.00 -11.62 -3.41
C ALA A 18 -4.38 -10.25 -3.07
N ALA A 19 -3.56 -9.68 -3.95
CA ALA A 19 -3.00 -8.35 -3.73
C ALA A 19 -4.05 -7.24 -3.93
N ARG A 20 -5.03 -7.47 -4.81
CA ARG A 20 -6.18 -6.56 -4.97
C ARG A 20 -7.12 -6.64 -3.77
N GLU A 21 -7.42 -7.84 -3.28
CA GLU A 21 -8.21 -8.05 -2.07
C GLU A 21 -7.58 -7.35 -0.86
N ALA A 22 -6.27 -7.57 -0.65
CA ALA A 22 -5.52 -6.88 0.41
C ALA A 22 -5.52 -5.35 0.23
N PHE A 23 -5.46 -4.86 -1.01
CA PHE A 23 -5.57 -3.43 -1.31
C PHE A 23 -6.96 -2.88 -1.02
N GLU A 24 -8.03 -3.59 -1.38
CA GLU A 24 -9.40 -3.21 -1.10
C GLU A 24 -9.66 -3.17 0.40
N GLU A 25 -9.22 -4.20 1.13
CA GLU A 25 -9.31 -4.29 2.59
C GLU A 25 -8.62 -3.09 3.26
N ILE A 26 -7.32 -2.90 3.02
CA ILE A 26 -6.56 -1.82 3.67
C ILE A 26 -7.07 -0.43 3.23
N SER A 27 -7.57 -0.30 1.99
CA SER A 27 -8.15 0.94 1.50
C SER A 27 -9.46 1.29 2.19
N THR A 28 -10.27 0.28 2.50
CA THR A 28 -11.53 0.45 3.24
C THR A 28 -11.27 0.83 4.69
N ILE A 29 -10.23 0.24 5.30
CA ILE A 29 -9.87 0.52 6.70
C ILE A 29 -9.33 1.93 6.87
N HIS A 30 -8.66 2.51 5.88
CA HIS A 30 -7.90 3.77 6.00
C HIS A 30 -8.27 4.83 4.94
N ASP A 31 -9.50 4.78 4.41
CA ASP A 31 -9.99 5.69 3.36
C ASP A 31 -9.95 7.17 3.75
N ASP A 32 -10.05 7.45 5.05
CA ASP A 32 -9.99 8.78 5.65
C ASP A 32 -8.56 9.29 5.89
N GLN A 33 -7.56 8.40 5.89
CA GLN A 33 -6.17 8.72 6.23
C GLN A 33 -5.21 8.70 5.03
N ALA A 34 -5.50 7.91 4.00
CA ALA A 34 -4.59 7.66 2.90
C ALA A 34 -5.29 7.66 1.53
N ILE A 35 -4.53 8.02 0.50
CA ILE A 35 -4.95 7.93 -0.90
C ILE A 35 -4.41 6.62 -1.47
N PHE A 36 -5.33 5.75 -1.86
CA PHE A 36 -5.04 4.45 -2.47
C PHE A 36 -5.13 4.55 -4.00
N GLN A 37 -4.13 4.04 -4.71
CA GLN A 37 -4.10 4.02 -6.18
C GLN A 37 -3.58 2.68 -6.71
N ILE A 38 -4.18 2.17 -7.79
CA ILE A 38 -3.67 0.99 -8.50
C ILE A 38 -2.97 1.45 -9.78
N ASN A 39 -1.71 1.07 -9.93
CA ASN A 39 -0.95 1.28 -11.16
C ASN A 39 -0.89 -0.03 -11.94
N ARG A 40 -1.54 -0.04 -13.11
CA ARG A 40 -1.52 -1.14 -14.07
C ARG A 40 -0.58 -0.78 -15.23
N THR A 41 0.71 -0.72 -14.98
CA THR A 41 1.68 -0.29 -16.00
C THR A 41 2.56 -1.46 -16.41
N GLN A 42 2.82 -1.62 -17.71
CA GLN A 42 3.85 -2.55 -18.22
C GLN A 42 5.28 -2.08 -17.91
N TYR A 43 5.46 -0.83 -17.46
CA TYR A 43 6.74 -0.20 -17.14
C TYR A 43 7.02 -0.15 -15.62
N ILE A 44 6.65 -1.19 -14.86
CA ILE A 44 7.22 -1.33 -13.53
C ILE A 44 8.68 -1.74 -13.77
N ASN A 45 9.60 -0.79 -13.58
CA ASN A 45 11.05 -0.96 -13.79
C ASN A 45 11.71 -1.93 -12.76
N GLN A 46 10.89 -2.77 -12.14
CA GLN A 46 11.19 -3.89 -11.27
C GLN A 46 10.17 -4.95 -11.69
N ASP A 47 10.61 -6.14 -12.09
CA ASP A 47 9.79 -7.30 -12.49
C ASP A 47 8.88 -7.85 -11.37
N THR A 48 8.36 -7.00 -10.48
CA THR A 48 7.74 -7.45 -9.24
C THR A 48 6.53 -6.59 -8.86
N TRP A 49 5.46 -7.28 -8.48
CA TRP A 49 4.27 -6.68 -7.89
C TRP A 49 4.57 -6.20 -6.46
N GLY A 50 3.79 -5.23 -5.97
CA GLY A 50 3.87 -4.82 -4.56
C GLY A 50 3.28 -3.45 -4.26
N PHE A 51 3.24 -3.13 -2.98
CA PHE A 51 2.75 -1.87 -2.46
C PHE A 51 3.90 -0.88 -2.29
N LYS A 52 3.81 0.26 -2.96
CA LYS A 52 4.67 1.42 -2.75
C LYS A 52 3.94 2.43 -1.89
N ILE A 53 4.44 2.63 -0.69
CA ILE A 53 3.92 3.60 0.27
C ILE A 53 4.81 4.85 0.20
N THR A 54 4.21 6.04 0.13
CA THR A 54 4.95 7.30 0.01
C THR A 54 4.33 8.39 0.87
N TYR A 55 5.16 9.05 1.68
CA TYR A 55 4.79 10.20 2.50
C TYR A 55 5.90 11.24 2.49
N ARG A 56 5.64 12.42 1.94
CA ARG A 56 6.64 13.50 1.78
C ARG A 56 7.89 12.98 1.05
N THR A 57 9.04 12.92 1.73
CA THR A 57 10.32 12.42 1.22
C THR A 57 10.59 10.95 1.59
N LYS A 58 9.71 10.34 2.38
CA LYS A 58 9.83 8.94 2.80
C LYS A 58 9.04 8.04 1.86
N SER A 59 9.58 6.85 1.61
CA SER A 59 8.89 5.79 0.89
C SER A 59 9.23 4.43 1.47
N GLY A 60 8.27 3.52 1.43
CA GLY A 60 8.44 2.10 1.73
C GLY A 60 7.93 1.25 0.58
N PHE A 61 8.45 0.04 0.47
CA PHE A 61 7.96 -0.96 -0.48
C PHE A 61 7.74 -2.28 0.26
N ILE A 62 6.63 -2.93 -0.01
CA ILE A 62 6.33 -4.26 0.53
C ILE A 62 5.62 -5.12 -0.51
N GLN A 63 6.07 -6.35 -0.63
CA GLN A 63 5.46 -7.38 -1.46
C GLN A 63 4.78 -8.39 -0.54
N SER A 64 3.57 -8.06 -0.09
CA SER A 64 2.77 -8.88 0.82
C SER A 64 1.30 -8.71 0.49
N VAL A 65 0.50 -9.72 0.85
CA VAL A 65 -0.96 -9.68 0.81
C VAL A 65 -1.56 -9.57 2.23
N CYS A 66 -0.72 -9.49 3.26
CA CYS A 66 -1.20 -9.33 4.64
C CYS A 66 -1.44 -7.85 4.93
N ALA A 67 -2.67 -7.49 5.29
CA ALA A 67 -3.06 -6.12 5.61
C ALA A 67 -2.22 -5.54 6.78
N ASP A 68 -1.94 -6.33 7.81
CA ASP A 68 -1.08 -5.93 8.94
C ASP A 68 0.32 -5.50 8.50
N ALA A 69 0.92 -6.26 7.58
CA ALA A 69 2.27 -5.97 7.10
C ALA A 69 2.28 -4.70 6.25
N ILE A 70 1.22 -4.47 5.45
CA ILE A 70 1.05 -3.24 4.67
C ILE A 70 0.88 -2.04 5.62
N GLU A 71 0.03 -2.17 6.63
CA GLU A 71 -0.22 -1.13 7.64
C GLU A 71 1.05 -0.80 8.43
N GLN A 72 1.84 -1.81 8.81
CA GLN A 72 3.10 -1.60 9.50
C GLN A 72 4.05 -0.71 8.70
N VAL A 73 4.13 -0.92 7.38
CA VAL A 73 4.94 -0.06 6.50
C VAL A 73 4.32 1.33 6.35
N MET A 74 2.99 1.44 6.27
CA MET A 74 2.28 2.73 6.30
C MET A 74 2.65 3.54 7.54
N TRP A 75 2.62 2.91 8.71
CA TRP A 75 3.00 3.52 9.98
C TRP A 75 4.48 3.89 10.02
N GLN A 76 5.40 3.02 9.56
CA GLN A 76 6.83 3.34 9.50
C GLN A 76 7.13 4.55 8.60
N VAL A 77 6.40 4.68 7.49
CA VAL A 77 6.57 5.78 6.53
C VAL A 77 5.97 7.09 7.05
N ALA A 78 4.87 7.03 7.83
CA ALA A 78 4.17 8.20 8.35
C ALA A 78 3.76 8.08 9.83
N PRO A 79 4.70 7.87 10.77
CA PRO A 79 4.37 7.47 12.16
C PRO A 79 3.61 8.52 12.97
N ASN A 80 3.66 9.78 12.53
CA ASN A 80 2.99 10.91 13.19
C ASN A 80 1.81 11.45 12.37
N SER A 81 1.38 10.74 11.33
CA SER A 81 0.30 11.18 10.44
C SER A 81 -0.58 10.03 9.96
N PHE A 82 -0.41 8.85 10.57
CA PHE A 82 -1.12 7.65 10.24
C PHE A 82 -1.33 6.84 11.52
N ASP A 83 -2.60 6.65 11.87
CA ASP A 83 -3.02 5.88 13.03
C ASP A 83 -3.30 4.44 12.59
N ARG A 84 -2.66 3.50 13.29
CA ARG A 84 -2.86 2.06 13.09
C ARG A 84 -4.24 1.63 13.58
N ARG A 85 -4.92 0.81 12.78
CA ARG A 85 -6.25 0.24 13.06
C ARG A 85 -6.22 -1.28 13.12
N LEU A 86 -5.22 -1.90 12.52
CA LEU A 86 -4.98 -3.33 12.61
C LEU A 86 -4.12 -3.65 13.84
N THR A 87 -4.74 -4.31 14.81
CA THR A 87 -4.04 -4.92 15.95
C THR A 87 -3.55 -6.29 15.53
N SER A 88 -2.23 -6.48 15.52
CA SER A 88 -1.64 -7.81 15.40
C SER A 88 -2.05 -8.64 16.62
N GLU A 89 -2.87 -9.67 16.41
CA GLU A 89 -3.06 -10.76 17.37
C GLU A 89 -1.84 -11.69 17.39
#